data_AF-A0AAJ6P7K1-F1
#
_entry.id   AF-A0AAJ6P7K1-F1
#
_cell.length_a   1.000
_cell.length_b   1.000
_cell.length_c   1.000
_cell.angle_alpha   90.00
_cell.angle_beta   90.00
_cell.angle_gamma   90.00
#
_symmetry.space_group_name_H-M   'P 1'
#
loop_
_entity.id
_entity.type
_entity.pdbx_description
1 polymer ?
#
loop_
_entity_poly.entity_id
_entity_poly.type
_entity_poly.pdbx_seq_one_letter_code
_entity_poly.pdbx_strand_id
1 'polypeptide(L)' 'MFSPWQLPIPLGENTPVRVTVYFFWNSQWVPIKFCTLEKAVQLSYKALSFDKEIFLFPVDLDPNDFYSTREVA' A
#
# COMPACT_ATOMS: atom_id res chain seq x y z
N MET A 1 16.83 -7.64 -12.89
CA MET A 1 17.22 -7.44 -11.48
C MET A 1 15.94 -7.36 -10.67
N PHE A 2 15.72 -8.30 -9.76
CA PHE A 2 14.59 -8.27 -8.84
C PHE A 2 14.99 -7.43 -7.62
N SER A 3 14.18 -6.43 -7.28
CA SER A 3 14.39 -5.64 -6.06
C SER A 3 14.25 -6.57 -4.85
N PRO A 4 15.07 -6.41 -3.78
CA PRO A 4 14.89 -7.17 -2.53
C PRO A 4 13.53 -6.92 -1.85
N TRP A 5 12.76 -5.93 -2.34
CA TRP A 5 11.39 -5.63 -1.92
C TRP A 5 10.32 -6.31 -2.78
N GLN A 6 10.71 -7.02 -3.85
CA GLN A 6 9.78 -7.86 -4.61
C GLN A 6 9.66 -9.22 -3.94
N LEU A 7 8.92 -9.26 -2.82
CA LEU A 7 8.38 -10.52 -2.34
C LEU A 7 7.39 -11.02 -3.39
N PRO A 8 7.57 -12.23 -3.97
CA PRO A 8 6.52 -12.85 -4.75
C PRO A 8 5.36 -13.07 -3.79
N ILE A 9 4.29 -12.30 -3.96
CA ILE A 9 3.08 -12.43 -3.15
C ILE A 9 2.70 -13.91 -3.22
N PRO A 10 2.69 -14.65 -2.10
CA PRO A 10 2.37 -16.06 -2.12
C PRO A 10 0.91 -16.18 -2.57
N LEU A 11 0.72 -16.54 -3.84
CA LEU A 11 -0.58 -16.81 -4.46
C LEU A 11 -1.32 -17.99 -3.79
N GLY A 12 -0.67 -18.69 -2.85
CA GLY A 12 -1.16 -19.89 -2.19
C GLY A 12 -1.86 -19.70 -0.84
N GLU A 13 -1.75 -18.53 -0.19
CA GLU A 13 -2.47 -18.29 1.06
C GLU A 13 -3.55 -17.23 0.84
N ASN A 14 -4.78 -17.71 0.64
CA ASN A 14 -6.04 -16.98 0.79
C ASN A 14 -6.22 -16.50 2.23
N THR A 15 -5.25 -15.77 2.78
CA THR A 15 -5.47 -15.02 4.00
C THR A 15 -6.46 -13.89 3.69
N PRO A 16 -7.58 -13.75 4.44
CA PRO A 16 -8.50 -12.63 4.32
C PRO A 16 -7.89 -11.33 4.88
N VAL A 17 -6.57 -11.15 4.67
CA VAL A 17 -5.82 -9.98 5.08
C VAL A 17 -6.36 -8.81 4.29
N ARG A 18 -6.97 -7.90 5.05
CA ARG A 18 -7.45 -6.63 4.54
C ARG A 18 -6.28 -5.66 4.55
N VAL A 19 -6.23 -4.85 3.51
CA VAL A 19 -5.28 -3.77 3.37
C VAL A 19 -6.00 -2.50 2.95
N THR A 20 -5.36 -1.38 3.25
CA THR A 20 -5.78 -0.06 2.83
C THR A 20 -4.85 0.40 1.71
N VAL A 21 -5.44 0.78 0.59
CA VAL A 21 -4.75 1.39 -0.54
C VAL A 21 -4.64 2.88 -0.29
N TYR A 22 -3.42 3.39 -0.27
CA TYR A 22 -3.10 4.79 -0.11
C TYR A 22 -2.51 5.39 -1.38
N PHE A 23 -2.70 6.69 -1.53
CA PHE A 23 -2.00 7.53 -2.50
C PHE A 23 -1.31 8.66 -1.77
N PHE A 24 -0.08 8.94 -2.17
CA PHE A 24 0.71 10.01 -1.58
C PHE A 24 0.50 11.29 -2.39
N TRP A 25 -0.05 12.32 -1.73
CA TRP A 25 -0.34 13.59 -2.36
C TRP A 25 -0.10 14.74 -1.38
N ASN A 26 0.57 15.80 -1.83
CA ASN A 26 0.84 16.99 -1.02
C ASN A 26 1.38 16.68 0.39
N SER A 27 2.37 15.79 0.47
CA SER A 27 3.01 15.36 1.73
C SER A 27 2.09 14.63 2.72
N GLN A 28 0.97 14.11 2.26
CA GLN A 28 0.01 13.38 3.07
C GLN A 28 -0.36 12.06 2.41
N TRP A 29 -0.64 11.06 3.24
CA TRP A 29 -1.16 9.79 2.79
C TRP A 29 -2.68 9.83 2.78
N VAL A 30 -3.27 9.71 1.60
CA VAL A 30 -4.72 9.73 1.43
C VAL A 30 -5.22 8.30 1.22
N PRO A 31 -6.04 7.75 2.13
CA PRO A 31 -6.64 6.44 1.94
C PRO A 31 -7.67 6.51 0.81
N ILE A 32 -7.52 5.65 -0.20
CA ILE A 32 -8.44 5.58 -1.35
C ILE A 32 -9.46 4.47 -1.13
N LYS A 33 -9.01 3.30 -0.66
CA LYS A 33 -9.86 2.11 -0.65
C LYS A 33 -9.39 1.04 0.33
N PHE A 34 -10.33 0.40 0.99
CA PHE A 34 -10.12 -0.80 1.80
C PHE A 34 -10.51 -2.04 0.99
N CYS A 35 -9.61 -3.00 0.84
CA CYS A 35 -9.90 -4.24 0.12
C CYS A 35 -9.04 -5.41 0.61
N THR A 36 -9.31 -6.61 0.10
CA THR A 36 -8.44 -7.76 0.33
C THR A 36 -7.10 -7.57 -0.38
N LEU A 37 -6.04 -8.16 0.17
CA LEU A 37 -4.70 -8.11 -0.43
C LEU A 37 -4.71 -8.53 -1.91
N GLU A 38 -5.44 -9.59 -2.26
CA GLU A 38 -5.61 -10.03 -3.65
C GLU A 38 -6.12 -8.91 -4.58
N LYS A 39 -7.18 -8.20 -4.16
CA LYS A 39 -7.72 -7.07 -4.94
C LYS A 39 -6.77 -5.89 -4.97
N ALA A 40 -6.06 -5.63 -3.88
CA ALA A 40 -5.08 -4.56 -3.80
C ALA A 40 -3.90 -4.79 -4.77
N VAL A 41 -3.47 -6.04 -4.91
CA VAL A 41 -2.46 -6.47 -5.87
C VAL A 41 -2.96 -6.32 -7.31
N GLN A 42 -4.19 -6.73 -7.60
CA GLN A 42 -4.79 -6.48 -8.91
C GLN A 42 -4.87 -4.99 -9.23
N LEU A 43 -5.19 -4.17 -8.23
CA LEU A 43 -5.21 -2.71 -8.36
C LEU A 43 -3.80 -2.13 -8.60
N SER A 44 -2.76 -2.67 -7.97
CA SER A 44 -1.39 -2.17 -8.17
C SER A 44 -0.87 -2.47 -9.57
N TYR A 45 -1.11 -3.69 -10.09
CA TYR A 45 -0.82 -4.01 -11.49
C TYR A 45 -1.59 -3.13 -12.48
N LYS A 46 -2.86 -2.85 -12.18
CA LYS A 46 -3.66 -1.94 -13.00
C LYS A 46 -3.11 -0.51 -12.92
N ALA A 47 -2.77 -0.02 -11.73
CA ALA A 47 -2.23 1.33 -11.52
C ALA A 47 -0.89 1.55 -12.24
N LEU A 48 -0.01 0.54 -12.25
CA LEU A 48 1.22 0.55 -13.06
C LEU A 48 0.93 0.75 -14.55
N SER A 49 -0.18 0.20 -15.06
CA SER A 49 -0.60 0.39 -16.45
C SER A 49 -1.10 1.82 -16.75
N PHE A 50 -1.39 2.61 -15.71
CA PHE A 50 -1.83 4.00 -15.81
C PHE A 50 -0.76 5.00 -15.32
N ASP A 51 0.48 4.55 -15.11
CA ASP A 51 1.58 5.35 -14.55
C ASP A 51 1.22 5.98 -13.18
N LYS A 52 0.43 5.23 -12.37
CA LYS A 52 0.03 5.65 -11.03
C LYS A 52 0.70 4.78 -9.99
N GLU A 53 1.33 5.43 -9.01
CA GLU A 53 1.87 4.76 -7.84
C GLU A 53 0.81 4.70 -6.73
N ILE A 54 0.53 3.49 -6.26
CA ILE A 54 -0.33 3.24 -5.10
C ILE A 54 0.44 2.42 -4.08
N PHE A 55 0.18 2.67 -2.80
CA PHE A 55 0.87 2.02 -1.69
C PHE A 55 -0.12 1.23 -0.86
N LEU A 56 0.31 0.06 -0.38
CA LEU A 56 -0.53 -0.85 0.38
C LEU A 56 -0.05 -0.90 1.81
N PHE A 57 -0.94 -0.61 2.76
CA PHE A 57 -0.68 -0.70 4.18
C PHE A 57 -1.70 -1.62 4.86
N PRO A 58 -1.35 -2.27 5.99
CA PRO A 58 -2.32 -2.96 6.83
C PRO A 58 -3.46 -2.02 7.25
N VAL A 59 -4.65 -2.57 7.49
CA VAL A 59 -5.82 -1.75 7.90
C VAL A 59 -5.64 -1.07 9.26
N ASP A 60 -4.81 -1.66 10.12
CA ASP A 60 -4.54 -1.16 11.47
C ASP A 60 -3.39 -0.14 11.51
N LEU A 61 -2.90 0.29 10.35
CA LEU A 61 -1.75 1.18 10.22
C LEU A 61 -2.09 2.41 9.39
N ASP A 62 -2.10 3.59 10.02
CA ASP A 62 -2.15 4.86 9.30
C ASP A 62 -0.72 5.38 9.02
N PRO A 63 -0.29 5.46 7.75
CA PRO A 63 1.02 5.98 7.41
C PRO A 63 1.21 7.46 7.80
N ASN A 64 0.14 8.24 8.04
CA ASN A 64 0.26 9.62 8.52
C ASN A 64 0.80 9.72 9.96
N ASP A 65 0.56 8.72 10.81
CA ASP A 65 1.05 8.70 12.19
C ASP A 65 2.58 8.73 12.28
N PHE A 66 3.26 8.13 11.29
CA PHE A 66 4.73 8.14 11.23
C PHE A 66 5.32 9.46 10.76
N TYR A 67 4.54 10.27 10.03
CA TYR A 67 5.02 11.55 9.52
C TYR A 67 4.95 12.66 10.58
N SER A 68 4.12 12.50 11.61
CA SER A 68 4.01 13.46 12.72
C SER A 68 5.20 13.41 13.71
N THR A 69 6.14 12.47 13.59
CA THR A 69 7.23 12.29 14.59
C THR A 69 8.55 13.01 14.25
N ARG A 70 8.57 13.97 13.31
CA ARG A 70 9.79 14.75 12.99
C ARG A 70 9.69 16.23 13.37
N GLU A 71 9.23 16.53 14.57
CA GLU A 71 9.41 17.87 15.17
C GLU A 71 9.69 17.75 16.68
N VAL A 72 10.86 17.22 17.06
CA VAL A 72 11.57 17.56 18.31
C VAL A 72 13.00 17.00 18.26
N ALA A 73 13.95 17.80 17.76
CA ALA A 73 15.37 17.73 18.11
C ALA A 73 16.03 19.09 17.82
#